data_AF-A0AAU7PKQ1-F1
#
_entry.id   AF-A0AAU7PKQ1-F1
#
_cell.length_a   1.000
_cell.length_b   1.000
_cell.length_c   1.000
_cell.angle_alpha   90.00
_cell.angle_beta   90.00
_cell.angle_gamma   90.00
#
_symmetry.space_group_name_H-M   'P 1'
#
loop_
_entity.id
_entity.type
_entity.pdbx_description
1 polymer ?
#
loop_
_entity_poly.entity_id
_entity_poly.type
_entity_poly.pdbx_seq_one_letter_code
_entity_poly.pdbx_strand_id
1 'polypeptide(L)'
;MKYDLTTQVDPHFMEQWLSTQENRHLATGHVGTHLDTYEKSVIPLEYMTCPGILWDVSDIAENREISLSDIKNLNIPENAFLLVRTGRSEKEKYGTPDYFKEHPQLSNELIQWLSNQPIRFLGIDCSGIRRGEEHEPADRMLEKSGIFVIENLSGLNQLLGTDTLQVYTLWFDDPVATGLRCKVVVDIGEK
;
A
#
# COMPACT_ATOMS: atom_id res chain seq x y z
N MET A 1 1.69 -19.24 9.93
CA MET A 1 2.38 -18.26 10.81
C MET A 1 1.89 -16.89 10.41
N LYS A 2 1.65 -15.98 11.37
CA LYS A 2 1.08 -14.65 11.06
C LYS A 2 2.11 -13.54 11.21
N TYR A 3 2.13 -12.62 10.25
CA TYR A 3 2.93 -11.40 10.29
C TYR A 3 2.02 -10.18 10.23
N ASP A 4 2.37 -9.19 11.03
CA ASP A 4 1.77 -7.87 11.00
C ASP A 4 2.56 -7.00 10.02
N LEU A 5 1.88 -6.52 8.98
CA LEU A 5 2.49 -5.68 7.94
C LEU A 5 2.29 -4.18 8.22
N THR A 6 1.65 -3.82 9.34
CA THR A 6 1.41 -2.42 9.69
C THR A 6 2.65 -1.73 10.22
N THR A 7 2.95 -0.57 9.65
CA THR A 7 4.06 0.28 10.08
C THR A 7 3.81 0.81 11.49
N GLN A 8 4.79 0.61 12.36
CA GLN A 8 4.81 1.22 13.68
C GLN A 8 5.16 2.70 13.56
N VAL A 9 4.29 3.55 14.09
CA VAL A 9 4.43 5.00 13.99
C VAL A 9 5.08 5.54 15.26
N ASP A 10 6.19 6.27 15.08
CA ASP A 10 6.80 7.04 16.16
C ASP A 10 5.91 8.25 16.49
N PRO A 11 5.38 8.36 17.73
CA PRO A 11 4.47 9.46 18.08
C PRO A 11 5.08 10.84 17.87
N HIS A 12 6.41 10.97 17.98
CA HIS A 12 7.07 12.25 17.76
C HIS A 12 6.97 12.71 16.30
N PHE A 13 7.25 11.82 15.34
CA PHE A 13 7.14 12.14 13.91
C PHE A 13 5.70 12.40 13.51
N MET A 14 4.75 11.62 14.05
CA MET A 14 3.33 11.85 13.84
C MET A 14 2.91 13.25 14.30
N GLU A 15 3.22 13.63 15.54
CA GLU A 15 2.85 14.95 16.07
C GLU A 15 3.52 16.09 15.30
N GLN A 16 4.78 15.91 14.92
CA GLN A 16 5.50 16.90 14.09
C GLN A 16 4.78 17.13 12.76
N TRP A 17 4.42 16.07 12.03
CA TRP A 17 3.73 16.21 10.75
C TRP A 17 2.31 16.76 10.92
N LEU A 18 1.52 16.22 11.86
CA LEU A 18 0.16 16.68 12.13
C LEU A 18 0.10 18.16 12.50
N SER A 19 1.12 18.70 13.17
CA SER A 19 1.18 20.12 13.52
C SER A 19 1.24 21.07 12.31
N THR A 20 1.56 20.55 11.12
CA THR A 20 1.62 21.30 9.86
C THR A 20 0.31 21.26 9.07
N GLN A 21 -0.65 20.45 9.50
CA GLN A 21 -1.91 20.20 8.78
C GLN A 21 -3.03 21.11 9.28
N GLU A 22 -3.82 21.67 8.36
CA GLU A 22 -4.96 22.53 8.71
C GLU A 22 -6.02 21.77 9.52
N ASN A 23 -6.32 20.53 9.11
CA ASN A 23 -7.26 19.65 9.81
C ASN A 23 -6.57 18.38 10.31
N ARG A 24 -6.07 18.45 11.55
CA ARG A 24 -5.38 17.34 12.22
C ARG A 24 -6.22 16.07 12.26
N HIS A 25 -7.53 16.17 12.49
CA HIS A 25 -8.40 15.01 12.63
C HIS A 25 -8.45 14.19 11.34
N LEU A 26 -8.67 14.85 10.20
CA LEU A 26 -8.67 14.18 8.90
C LEU A 26 -7.27 13.69 8.51
N ALA A 27 -6.23 14.49 8.79
CA ALA A 27 -4.86 14.13 8.48
C ALA A 27 -4.38 12.86 9.20
N THR A 28 -4.89 12.55 10.40
CA THR A 28 -4.52 11.30 11.10
C THR A 28 -4.88 10.02 10.33
N GLY A 29 -5.78 10.13 9.35
CA GLY A 29 -6.12 9.05 8.43
C GLY A 29 -4.97 8.59 7.54
N HIS A 30 -4.04 9.49 7.20
CA HIS A 30 -2.89 9.23 6.33
C HIS A 30 -1.58 8.93 7.10
N VAL A 31 -1.68 8.66 8.40
CA VAL A 31 -0.53 8.35 9.24
C VAL A 31 -0.31 6.84 9.32
N GLY A 32 0.92 6.41 9.05
CA GLY A 32 1.32 5.01 9.04
C GLY A 32 0.67 4.24 7.90
N THR A 33 0.37 2.97 8.14
CA THR A 33 -0.35 2.13 7.17
C THR A 33 -1.82 2.53 7.09
N HIS A 34 -2.27 2.91 5.90
CA HIS A 34 -3.63 3.38 5.65
C HIS A 34 -4.08 3.06 4.22
N LEU A 35 -5.40 3.12 4.01
CA LEU A 35 -6.07 3.06 2.72
C LEU A 35 -6.37 4.47 2.23
N ASP A 36 -6.15 4.72 0.94
CA ASP A 36 -6.63 5.94 0.30
C ASP A 36 -8.00 5.73 -0.36
N THR A 37 -8.92 6.63 -0.03
CA THR A 37 -10.37 6.58 -0.38
C THR A 37 -10.86 7.99 -0.75
N TYR A 38 -10.43 8.46 -1.91
CA TYR A 38 -10.70 9.79 -2.43
C TYR A 38 -12.08 9.91 -3.08
N GLU A 39 -12.60 8.83 -3.66
CA GLU A 39 -13.94 8.76 -4.27
C GLU A 39 -15.03 8.40 -3.27
N LYS A 40 -14.65 7.97 -2.06
CA LYS A 40 -15.58 7.47 -1.02
C LYS A 40 -16.36 6.25 -1.49
N SER A 41 -15.71 5.42 -2.30
CA SER A 41 -16.29 4.15 -2.74
C SER A 41 -16.56 3.25 -1.53
N VAL A 42 -17.68 2.53 -1.56
CA VAL A 42 -17.99 1.52 -0.54
C VAL A 42 -17.05 0.34 -0.72
N ILE A 43 -16.24 0.04 0.29
CA ILE A 43 -15.36 -1.13 0.31
C ILE A 43 -16.18 -2.35 0.77
N PRO A 44 -16.38 -3.39 -0.07
CA PRO A 44 -17.16 -4.55 0.32
C PRO A 44 -16.50 -5.33 1.46
N LEU A 45 -17.27 -5.86 2.42
CA LEU A 45 -16.73 -6.57 3.59
C LEU A 45 -15.96 -7.85 3.20
N GLU A 46 -16.28 -8.46 2.06
CA GLU A 46 -15.51 -9.60 1.55
C GLU A 46 -14.05 -9.23 1.24
N TYR A 47 -13.71 -7.95 1.09
CA TYR A 47 -12.33 -7.47 0.92
C TYR A 47 -11.51 -7.68 2.19
N MET A 48 -12.12 -7.86 3.37
CA MET A 48 -11.38 -8.14 4.60
C MET A 48 -10.48 -9.38 4.52
N THR A 49 -10.69 -10.26 3.53
CA THR A 49 -9.91 -11.48 3.33
C THR A 49 -9.58 -11.65 1.84
N CYS A 50 -8.28 -11.65 1.51
CA CYS A 50 -7.79 -11.73 0.14
C CYS A 50 -6.65 -12.75 0.00
N PRO A 51 -6.62 -13.59 -1.05
CA PRO A 51 -5.38 -14.29 -1.40
C PRO A 51 -4.29 -13.24 -1.68
N GLY A 52 -3.13 -13.38 -1.05
CA GLY A 52 -2.02 -12.47 -1.23
C GLY A 52 -1.09 -12.93 -2.34
N ILE A 53 -0.46 -11.97 -3.01
CA ILE A 53 0.67 -12.21 -3.88
C ILE A 53 1.74 -11.16 -3.60
N LEU A 54 2.97 -11.61 -3.35
CA LEU A 54 4.12 -10.73 -3.20
C LEU A 54 4.75 -10.52 -4.57
N TRP A 55 4.83 -9.26 -5.01
CA TRP A 55 5.63 -8.85 -6.14
C TRP A 55 6.85 -8.07 -5.64
N ASP A 56 8.00 -8.73 -5.69
CA ASP A 56 9.26 -8.14 -5.28
C ASP A 56 9.93 -7.38 -6.43
N VAL A 57 10.09 -6.08 -6.24
CA VAL A 57 10.70 -5.14 -7.18
C VAL A 57 11.87 -4.39 -6.55
N SER A 58 12.40 -4.86 -5.40
CA SER A 58 13.40 -4.13 -4.62
C SER A 58 14.69 -3.84 -5.38
N ASP A 59 15.05 -4.71 -6.34
CA ASP A 59 16.24 -4.56 -7.18
C ASP A 59 16.07 -3.49 -8.29
N ILE A 60 14.82 -3.14 -8.61
CA ILE A 60 14.47 -2.16 -9.65
C ILE A 60 14.20 -0.80 -9.02
N ALA A 61 13.45 -0.81 -7.92
CA ALA A 61 12.84 0.35 -7.28
C ALA A 61 13.83 1.46 -6.84
N GLU A 62 15.11 1.13 -6.61
CA GLU A 62 16.14 2.11 -6.28
C GLU A 62 16.61 2.93 -7.48
N ASN A 63 16.53 2.36 -8.67
CA ASN A 63 17.25 2.86 -9.85
C ASN A 63 16.34 3.63 -10.80
N ARG A 64 15.06 3.23 -10.90
CA ARG A 64 14.08 3.83 -11.80
C ARG A 64 12.65 3.52 -11.36
N GLU A 65 11.71 4.19 -11.99
CA GLU A 65 10.28 3.86 -11.95
C GLU A 65 10.04 2.40 -12.38
N ILE A 66 9.13 1.70 -11.69
CA ILE A 66 8.72 0.34 -12.02
C ILE A 66 7.75 0.41 -13.20
N SER A 67 8.09 -0.24 -14.31
CA SER A 67 7.32 -0.17 -15.56
C SER A 67 6.47 -1.42 -15.77
N LEU A 68 5.50 -1.34 -16.68
CA LEU A 68 4.66 -2.48 -17.05
C LEU A 68 5.49 -3.69 -17.53
N SER A 69 6.61 -3.44 -18.21
CA SER A 69 7.53 -4.49 -18.69
C SER A 69 8.22 -5.29 -17.57
N ASP A 70 8.19 -4.80 -16.33
CA ASP A 70 8.80 -5.47 -15.19
C ASP A 70 7.93 -6.58 -14.61
N ILE A 71 6.63 -6.58 -14.94
CA ILE A 71 5.75 -7.69 -14.60
C ILE A 71 6.16 -8.90 -15.43
N LYS A 72 6.79 -9.86 -14.78
CA LYS A 72 7.19 -11.14 -15.38
C LYS A 72 6.49 -12.27 -14.66
N ASN A 73 5.59 -12.98 -15.37
CA ASN A 73 4.94 -14.19 -14.89
C ASN A 73 4.19 -14.04 -13.55
N LEU A 74 3.67 -12.84 -13.27
CA LEU A 74 2.87 -12.61 -12.06
C LEU A 74 1.47 -13.19 -12.28
N ASN A 75 1.18 -14.33 -11.64
CA ASN A 75 -0.14 -14.93 -11.68
C ASN A 75 -1.01 -14.35 -10.57
N ILE A 76 -1.73 -13.27 -10.88
CA ILE A 76 -2.60 -12.58 -9.91
C ILE A 76 -3.87 -13.41 -9.73
N PRO A 77 -4.13 -13.98 -8.54
CA PRO A 77 -5.36 -14.72 -8.30
C PRO A 77 -6.57 -13.79 -8.32
N GLU A 78 -7.75 -14.36 -8.51
CA GLU A 78 -8.99 -13.60 -8.38
C GLU A 78 -9.10 -12.99 -6.97
N ASN A 79 -9.55 -11.73 -6.87
CA ASN A 79 -9.74 -11.02 -5.60
C ASN A 79 -8.44 -10.78 -4.79
N ALA A 80 -7.30 -10.65 -5.47
CA ALA A 80 -5.99 -10.61 -4.82
C ALA A 80 -5.73 -9.37 -3.97
N PHE A 81 -4.88 -9.53 -2.97
CA PHE A 81 -4.07 -8.45 -2.40
C PHE A 81 -2.69 -8.50 -3.07
N LEU A 82 -2.38 -7.54 -3.94
CA LEU A 82 -1.04 -7.39 -4.52
C LEU A 82 -0.15 -6.60 -3.58
N LEU A 83 0.85 -7.26 -3.00
CA LEU A 83 1.86 -6.67 -2.11
C LEU A 83 3.12 -6.34 -2.92
N VAL A 84 3.42 -5.05 -3.09
CA VAL A 84 4.58 -4.56 -3.84
C VAL A 84 5.71 -4.26 -2.86
N ARG A 85 6.75 -5.08 -2.88
CA ARG A 85 7.98 -4.86 -2.10
C ARG A 85 8.97 -4.06 -2.92
N THR A 86 9.16 -2.80 -2.54
CA THR A 86 10.19 -1.90 -3.07
C THR A 86 11.46 -1.93 -2.23
N GLY A 87 11.37 -2.41 -0.99
CA GLY A 87 12.46 -2.40 -0.01
C GLY A 87 12.66 -1.04 0.66
N ARG A 88 11.79 -0.04 0.40
CA ARG A 88 11.87 1.29 1.04
C ARG A 88 11.73 1.18 2.56
N SER A 89 10.76 0.41 3.04
CA SER A 89 10.51 0.19 4.47
C SER A 89 11.66 -0.48 5.23
N GLU A 90 12.54 -1.17 4.51
CA GLU A 90 13.69 -1.88 5.07
C GLU A 90 14.93 -0.97 5.17
N LYS A 91 15.04 0.01 4.27
CA LYS A 91 16.19 0.90 4.15
C LYS A 91 16.02 2.16 4.97
N GLU A 92 14.80 2.68 5.01
CA GLU A 92 14.49 3.96 5.64
C GLU A 92 13.47 3.79 6.78
N LYS A 93 13.70 4.50 7.88
CA LYS A 93 12.76 4.53 9.01
C LYS A 93 11.56 5.40 8.66
N TYR A 94 10.34 4.86 8.73
CA TYR A 94 9.12 5.66 8.59
C TYR A 94 9.13 6.91 9.48
N GLY A 95 8.71 8.04 8.93
CA GLY A 95 8.70 9.34 9.62
C GLY A 95 9.96 10.19 9.40
N THR A 96 11.03 9.63 8.82
CA THR A 96 12.21 10.43 8.44
C THR A 96 12.04 11.08 7.07
N PRO A 97 12.73 12.21 6.79
CA PRO A 97 12.71 12.81 5.46
C PRO A 97 13.13 11.85 4.34
N ASP A 98 14.11 10.99 4.59
CA ASP A 98 14.65 10.05 3.59
C ASP A 98 13.65 8.94 3.23
N TYR A 99 12.70 8.61 4.12
CA TYR A 99 11.62 7.68 3.82
C TYR A 99 10.68 8.23 2.72
N PHE A 100 10.31 9.51 2.83
CA PHE A 100 9.35 10.15 1.94
C PHE A 100 10.00 10.74 0.68
N LYS A 101 11.25 11.17 0.78
CA LYS A 101 11.95 11.79 -0.33
C LYS A 101 12.26 10.77 -1.41
N GLU A 102 11.90 11.11 -2.65
CA GLU A 102 12.20 10.29 -3.84
C GLU A 102 11.83 8.81 -3.63
N HIS A 103 10.69 8.54 -2.98
CA HIS A 103 10.24 7.16 -2.81
C HIS A 103 9.95 6.49 -4.17
N PRO A 104 10.08 5.16 -4.27
CA PRO A 104 9.80 4.43 -5.50
C PRO A 104 8.38 4.67 -5.99
N GLN A 105 8.18 4.57 -7.30
CA GLN A 105 6.89 4.78 -7.96
C GLN A 105 6.64 3.75 -9.06
N LEU A 106 5.36 3.53 -9.35
CA LEU A 106 4.88 2.76 -10.48
C LEU A 106 4.65 3.68 -11.68
N SER A 107 4.86 3.18 -12.91
CA SER A 107 4.55 3.95 -14.10
C SER A 107 3.05 4.15 -14.29
N ASN A 108 2.67 5.26 -14.92
CA ASN A 108 1.26 5.53 -15.24
C ASN A 108 0.67 4.41 -16.13
N GLU A 109 1.46 3.86 -17.06
CA GLU A 109 1.08 2.70 -17.87
C GLU A 109 0.82 1.44 -17.02
N LEU A 110 1.68 1.19 -16.04
CA LEU A 110 1.52 0.07 -15.12
C LEU A 110 0.27 0.24 -14.24
N ILE A 111 0.03 1.42 -13.71
CA ILE A 111 -1.18 1.72 -12.90
C ILE A 111 -2.45 1.54 -13.75
N GLN A 112 -2.44 2.03 -14.99
CA GLN A 112 -3.54 1.83 -15.93
C GLN A 112 -3.78 0.34 -16.21
N TRP A 113 -2.73 -0.46 -16.36
CA TRP A 113 -2.87 -1.91 -16.50
C TRP A 113 -3.41 -2.58 -15.23
N LEU A 114 -2.90 -2.18 -14.06
CA LEU A 114 -3.34 -2.66 -12.74
C LEU A 114 -4.83 -2.40 -12.49
N SER A 115 -5.35 -1.28 -12.99
CA SER A 115 -6.79 -0.92 -12.90
C SER A 115 -7.74 -1.92 -13.57
N ASN A 116 -7.22 -2.87 -14.35
CA ASN A 116 -7.99 -3.92 -15.04
C ASN A 116 -7.68 -5.33 -14.51
N GLN A 117 -6.96 -5.46 -13.39
CA GLN A 117 -6.61 -6.75 -12.79
C GLN A 117 -7.60 -7.13 -11.70
N PRO A 118 -7.74 -8.43 -11.35
CA PRO A 118 -8.67 -8.88 -10.31
C PRO A 118 -8.10 -8.65 -8.90
N ILE A 119 -7.66 -7.43 -8.64
CA ILE A 119 -7.07 -6.99 -7.37
C ILE A 119 -8.16 -6.30 -6.55
N ARG A 120 -8.07 -6.45 -5.23
CA ARG A 120 -8.87 -5.70 -4.25
C ARG A 120 -8.05 -4.61 -3.58
N PHE A 121 -6.82 -4.95 -3.22
CA PHE A 121 -5.86 -4.04 -2.60
C PHE A 121 -4.52 -4.08 -3.32
N LEU A 122 -3.99 -2.90 -3.60
CA LEU A 122 -2.61 -2.70 -4.02
C LEU A 122 -1.84 -2.11 -2.82
N GLY A 123 -1.08 -2.95 -2.13
CA GLY A 123 -0.27 -2.49 -1.01
C GLY A 123 1.18 -2.25 -1.39
N ILE A 124 1.79 -1.19 -0.89
CA ILE A 124 3.18 -0.84 -1.17
C ILE A 124 3.92 -0.45 0.12
N ASP A 125 5.22 -0.79 0.21
CA ASP A 125 6.04 -0.53 1.39
C ASP A 125 6.74 0.84 1.39
N CYS A 126 6.12 1.83 0.73
CA CYS A 126 6.53 3.24 0.70
C CYS A 126 5.32 4.17 0.76
N SER A 127 5.54 5.49 0.75
CA SER A 127 4.50 6.52 0.84
C SER A 127 3.73 6.78 -0.46
N GLY A 128 3.54 5.73 -1.25
CA GLY A 128 2.60 5.72 -2.35
C GLY A 128 3.10 5.21 -3.69
N ILE A 129 2.15 5.02 -4.60
CA ILE A 129 2.41 4.49 -5.95
C ILE A 129 2.84 5.57 -6.93
N ARG A 130 2.48 6.83 -6.66
CA ARG A 130 2.93 8.06 -7.33
C ARG A 130 3.25 9.13 -6.26
N ARG A 131 3.78 10.28 -6.69
CA ARG A 131 4.38 11.35 -5.88
C ARG A 131 3.77 12.68 -6.29
N GLY A 132 3.77 13.64 -5.37
CA GLY A 132 3.38 15.02 -5.66
C GLY A 132 1.99 15.09 -6.29
N GLU A 133 1.86 15.89 -7.34
CA GLU A 133 0.58 16.12 -8.02
C GLU A 133 0.00 14.87 -8.72
N GLU A 134 0.80 13.83 -8.94
CA GLU A 134 0.35 12.58 -9.58
C GLU A 134 -0.14 11.51 -8.60
N HIS A 135 0.04 11.71 -7.29
CA HIS A 135 -0.36 10.77 -6.25
C HIS A 135 -1.88 10.53 -6.24
N GLU A 136 -2.66 11.57 -5.89
CA GLU A 136 -4.12 11.45 -5.78
C GLU A 136 -4.80 10.98 -7.10
N PRO A 137 -4.42 11.49 -8.29
CA PRO A 137 -4.99 11.00 -9.55
C PRO A 137 -4.79 9.50 -9.79
N ALA A 138 -3.65 8.94 -9.38
CA ALA A 138 -3.37 7.51 -9.54
C ALA A 138 -4.24 6.66 -8.61
N ASP A 139 -4.38 7.06 -7.35
CA ASP A 139 -5.18 6.34 -6.37
C ASP A 139 -6.66 6.39 -6.73
N ARG A 140 -7.16 7.56 -7.15
CA ARG A 140 -8.54 7.71 -7.67
C ARG A 140 -8.80 6.81 -8.88
N MET A 141 -7.80 6.62 -9.76
CA MET A 141 -7.95 5.75 -10.93
C MET A 141 -8.19 4.29 -10.49
N LEU A 142 -7.42 3.81 -9.53
CA LEU A 142 -7.58 2.46 -8.99
C LEU A 142 -8.89 2.32 -8.20
N GLU A 143 -9.24 3.31 -7.38
CA GLU A 143 -10.46 3.29 -6.58
C GLU A 143 -11.72 3.21 -7.46
N LYS A 144 -11.74 3.92 -8.60
CA LYS A 144 -12.83 3.84 -9.59
C LYS A 144 -12.98 2.46 -10.23
N SER A 145 -11.91 1.67 -10.24
CA SER A 145 -11.92 0.27 -10.66
C SER A 145 -12.21 -0.71 -9.52
N GLY A 146 -12.47 -0.22 -8.29
CA GLY A 146 -12.71 -1.05 -7.12
C GLY A 146 -11.43 -1.63 -6.48
N ILE A 147 -10.28 -1.04 -6.78
CA ILE A 147 -8.97 -1.38 -6.20
C ILE A 147 -8.55 -0.26 -5.24
N PHE A 148 -8.20 -0.59 -4.01
CA PHE A 148 -7.80 0.42 -3.01
C PHE A 148 -6.30 0.33 -2.73
N VAL A 149 -5.64 1.48 -2.70
CA VAL A 149 -4.21 1.58 -2.41
C VAL A 149 -4.01 1.51 -0.90
N ILE A 150 -3.03 0.72 -0.45
CA ILE A 150 -2.58 0.69 0.95
C ILE A 150 -1.10 1.05 1.01
N GLU A 151 -0.80 2.15 1.67
CA GLU A 151 0.56 2.68 1.71
C GLU A 151 1.30 2.32 2.99
N ASN A 152 2.61 2.54 2.96
CA ASN A 152 3.48 2.43 4.11
C ASN A 152 3.35 1.05 4.77
N LEU A 153 3.27 -0.03 3.99
CA LEU A 153 3.44 -1.37 4.53
C LEU A 153 4.87 -1.57 5.04
N SER A 154 5.06 -2.54 5.93
CA SER A 154 6.36 -2.90 6.45
C SER A 154 6.53 -4.42 6.52
N GLY A 155 7.77 -4.88 6.59
CA GLY A 155 8.07 -6.30 6.83
C GLY A 155 7.75 -7.23 5.67
N LEU A 156 7.61 -6.72 4.44
CA LEU A 156 7.31 -7.52 3.24
C LEU A 156 8.43 -8.53 2.90
N ASN A 157 9.68 -8.26 3.30
CA ASN A 157 10.79 -9.22 3.20
C ASN A 157 10.53 -10.54 3.94
N GLN A 158 9.68 -10.56 4.97
CA GLN A 158 9.33 -11.78 5.71
C GLN A 158 8.53 -12.77 4.86
N LEU A 159 7.98 -12.32 3.74
CA LEU A 159 7.13 -13.11 2.85
C LEU A 159 7.91 -13.71 1.67
N LEU A 160 9.19 -13.39 1.53
CA LEU A 160 10.05 -13.91 0.48
C LEU A 160 10.09 -15.45 0.51
N GLY A 161 9.93 -16.07 -0.66
CA GLY A 161 9.93 -17.53 -0.80
C GLY A 161 8.69 -18.22 -0.22
N THR A 162 7.60 -17.49 0.00
CA THR A 162 6.32 -18.07 0.43
C THR A 162 5.37 -18.21 -0.75
N ASP A 163 4.82 -19.42 -0.93
CA ASP A 163 3.92 -19.73 -2.05
C ASP A 163 2.45 -19.41 -1.77
N THR A 164 2.04 -19.45 -0.49
CA THR A 164 0.65 -19.23 -0.08
C THR A 164 0.57 -18.07 0.92
N LEU A 165 -0.18 -17.04 0.56
CA LEU A 165 -0.43 -15.88 1.42
C LEU A 165 -1.95 -15.70 1.55
N GLN A 166 -2.43 -15.61 2.78
CA GLN A 166 -3.78 -15.13 3.07
C GLN A 166 -3.66 -13.80 3.79
N VAL A 167 -4.17 -12.72 3.18
CA VAL A 167 -4.10 -11.38 3.75
C VAL A 167 -5.45 -11.02 4.37
N TYR A 168 -5.39 -10.45 5.56
CA TYR A 168 -6.51 -9.92 6.31
C TYR A 168 -6.33 -8.42 6.46
N THR A 169 -7.36 -7.67 6.09
CA THR A 169 -7.34 -6.21 6.13
C THR A 169 -8.55 -5.73 6.93
N LEU A 170 -8.31 -4.93 7.95
CA LEU A 170 -9.36 -4.31 8.77
C LEU A 170 -9.20 -2.80 8.71
N TRP A 171 -10.29 -2.08 8.51
CA TRP A 171 -10.33 -0.63 8.52
C TRP A 171 -11.59 -0.16 9.26
N PHE A 172 -11.66 1.13 9.53
CA PHE A 172 -12.87 1.78 10.01
C PHE A 172 -13.32 2.78 8.95
N ASP A 173 -14.60 2.73 8.59
CA ASP A 173 -15.17 3.69 7.66
C ASP A 173 -15.20 5.09 8.29
N ASP A 174 -14.86 6.09 7.50
CA ASP A 174 -15.02 7.50 7.85
C ASP A 174 -15.64 8.23 6.65
N PRO A 175 -16.81 8.88 6.80
CA PRO A 175 -17.51 9.50 5.68
C PRO A 175 -16.80 10.75 5.12
N VAL A 176 -15.80 11.28 5.83
CA VAL A 176 -15.09 12.51 5.45
C VAL A 176 -13.62 12.23 5.15
N ALA A 177 -12.94 11.43 5.97
CA ALA A 177 -11.49 11.21 5.83
C ALA A 177 -11.13 10.47 4.54
N THR A 178 -10.13 10.98 3.81
CA THR A 178 -9.59 10.39 2.58
C THR A 178 -8.55 9.30 2.85
N GLY A 179 -7.94 9.30 4.01
CA GLY A 179 -7.10 8.22 4.50
C GLY A 179 -7.83 7.43 5.59
N LEU A 180 -7.88 6.11 5.48
CA LEU A 180 -8.43 5.23 6.51
C LEU A 180 -7.31 4.37 7.08
N ARG A 181 -6.95 4.60 8.35
CA ARG A 181 -5.99 3.72 9.03
C ARG A 181 -6.48 2.28 9.01
N CYS A 182 -5.57 1.37 8.70
CA CYS A 182 -5.93 -0.04 8.56
C CYS A 182 -4.92 -0.98 9.25
N LYS A 183 -5.41 -2.16 9.57
CA LYS A 183 -4.62 -3.30 10.03
C LYS A 183 -4.45 -4.27 8.87
N VAL A 184 -3.21 -4.56 8.50
CA VAL A 184 -2.88 -5.57 7.49
C VAL A 184 -2.09 -6.70 8.17
N VAL A 185 -2.65 -7.90 8.15
CA VAL A 185 -2.03 -9.12 8.69
C VAL A 185 -1.99 -10.15 7.59
N VAL A 186 -0.86 -10.84 7.44
CA VAL A 186 -0.73 -11.96 6.50
C VAL A 186 -0.50 -13.25 7.25
N ASP A 187 -1.19 -14.30 6.86
CA ASP A 187 -0.95 -15.68 7.30
C ASP A 187 -0.30 -16.47 6.15
N ILE A 188 0.87 -17.03 6.43
CA ILE A 188 1.64 -17.82 5.46
C ILE A 188 1.35 -19.33 5.56
N GLY A 189 0.32 -19.73 6.32
CA GLY A 189 -0.02 -21.14 6.56
C GLY A 189 0.97 -21.85 7.50
N GLU A 190 0.76 -23.14 7.71
CA GLU A 190 1.74 -24.06 8.31
C GLU A 190 2.54 -24.71 7.18
N LYS A 191 3.87 -24.79 7.34
CA LYS A 191 4.77 -25.46 6.37
C LYS A 191 4.59 -26.97 6.41
#